data_AF-A0A453CAN3-F1
#
_entry.id   AF-A0A453CAN3-F1
#
_cell.length_a   1.000
_cell.length_b   1.000
_cell.length_c   1.000
_cell.angle_alpha   90.00
_cell.angle_beta   90.00
_cell.angle_gamma   90.00
#
_symmetry.space_group_name_H-M   'P 1'
#
loop_
_entity.id
_entity.type
_entity.pdbx_description
1 polymer ?
#
loop_
_entity_poly.entity_id
_entity_poly.type
_entity_poly.pdbx_seq_one_letter_code
_entity_poly.pdbx_strand_id
1 'polypeptide(L)'
;MPPMGMASTSLLAPTSFAPAAVAATARRSFFSHRPTSSLPAVRLRLTRTSSLVASASASPPRSLDALIFDCDGVILESEHLHRQAYNDAFAHFGVRCPPAADADTPLYWDEAFYDDLQNRIGGGKPKMRWYFGENGWPTSKILETAPSSDEDREKLVDVIQDWKTERYKAIIKSGTVEPRPGVLRLMDEVKGAGIKLAVCSAATKSSVVLCLENLLGLERFNGLDCFLAGIVLVVFTSLIMFTMVVFRVFKKN
;
A
#
# COMPACT_ATOMS: atom_id res chain seq x y z
N MET A 1 21.26 54.76 -25.17
CA MET A 1 20.50 55.87 -24.58
C MET A 1 19.16 55.34 -24.08
N PRO A 2 18.85 55.41 -22.78
CA PRO A 2 17.52 55.11 -22.24
C PRO A 2 16.76 56.41 -21.93
N PRO A 3 15.41 56.42 -21.93
CA PRO A 3 14.63 57.32 -21.06
C PRO A 3 14.34 56.55 -19.75
N MET A 4 14.68 56.98 -18.52
CA MET A 4 14.46 58.22 -17.76
C MET A 4 13.00 58.67 -17.60
N GLY A 5 12.52 58.59 -16.34
CA GLY A 5 11.26 59.13 -15.79
C GLY A 5 10.69 58.15 -14.73
N MET A 6 11.05 58.17 -13.44
CA MET A 6 10.69 59.13 -12.35
C MET A 6 9.17 59.39 -12.29
N ALA A 7 8.45 59.40 -11.17
CA ALA A 7 8.64 59.06 -9.75
C ALA A 7 7.28 59.23 -9.03
N SER A 8 7.16 58.69 -7.82
CA SER A 8 6.31 59.20 -6.70
C SER A 8 4.78 58.89 -6.79
N THR A 9 4.02 58.64 -5.72
CA THR A 9 4.18 58.91 -4.29
C THR A 9 3.20 58.04 -3.47
N SER A 10 3.60 57.78 -2.23
CA SER A 10 2.91 57.17 -1.08
C SER A 10 1.50 57.67 -0.74
N LEU A 11 0.73 56.85 0.01
CA LEU A 11 -0.19 57.20 1.12
C LEU A 11 -0.48 55.89 1.90
N LEU A 12 0.15 55.63 3.05
CA LEU A 12 -0.32 55.83 4.44
C LEU A 12 -1.57 55.02 4.87
N ALA A 13 -1.37 54.20 5.91
CA ALA A 13 -2.30 53.38 6.72
C ALA A 13 -3.26 54.25 7.60
N PRO A 14 -3.96 53.80 8.69
CA PRO A 14 -4.07 52.48 9.38
C PRO A 14 -5.49 52.16 9.98
N THR A 15 -5.56 51.20 10.93
CA THR A 15 -6.55 50.98 12.03
C THR A 15 -7.90 50.30 11.70
N SER A 16 -8.56 49.48 12.55
CA SER A 16 -8.28 48.84 13.84
C SER A 16 -9.48 47.89 14.21
N PHE A 17 -9.31 47.15 15.31
CA PHE A 17 -10.31 46.58 16.25
C PHE A 17 -10.84 45.13 16.08
N ALA A 18 -10.50 44.34 17.10
CA ALA A 18 -11.03 43.03 17.52
C ALA A 18 -12.23 43.23 18.51
N PRO A 19 -12.51 42.32 19.48
CA PRO A 19 -12.95 40.91 19.47
C PRO A 19 -14.28 40.70 20.29
N ALA A 20 -14.80 39.46 20.39
CA ALA A 20 -15.65 38.91 21.48
C ALA A 20 -16.22 37.53 21.04
N ALA A 21 -16.69 36.56 21.83
CA ALA A 21 -16.66 36.13 23.25
C ALA A 21 -17.43 34.77 23.27
N VAL A 22 -16.89 33.66 23.78
CA VAL A 22 -17.18 32.98 25.06
C VAL A 22 -18.67 32.88 25.49
N ALA A 23 -19.20 31.65 25.57
CA ALA A 23 -20.10 31.08 26.62
C ALA A 23 -20.46 29.62 26.23
N ALA A 24 -20.12 28.54 26.93
CA ALA A 24 -20.40 28.11 28.30
C ALA A 24 -21.85 27.60 28.54
N THR A 25 -21.94 26.26 28.69
CA THR A 25 -22.79 25.46 29.61
C THR A 25 -24.32 25.60 29.64
N ALA A 26 -25.03 24.47 29.53
CA ALA A 26 -26.03 24.07 30.52
C ALA A 26 -26.41 22.57 30.41
N ARG A 27 -26.02 21.78 31.41
CA ARG A 27 -26.70 20.54 31.80
C ARG A 27 -28.05 20.90 32.41
N ARG A 28 -29.11 20.16 32.06
CA ARG A 28 -30.37 20.15 32.82
C ARG A 28 -30.77 18.72 33.13
N SER A 29 -30.48 18.32 34.36
CA SER A 29 -31.10 17.22 35.08
C SER A 29 -32.43 17.69 35.67
N PHE A 30 -33.53 17.02 35.34
CA PHE A 30 -34.80 17.16 36.05
C PHE A 30 -35.15 15.84 36.73
N PHE A 31 -35.09 15.85 38.06
CA PHE A 31 -35.93 15.01 38.89
C PHE A 31 -37.36 15.58 38.85
N SER A 32 -38.37 14.73 38.69
CA SER A 32 -39.26 14.34 39.79
C SER A 32 -40.64 13.87 39.33
N HIS A 33 -41.19 12.98 40.16
CA HIS A 33 -42.59 12.63 40.37
C HIS A 33 -43.30 11.65 39.42
N ARG A 34 -43.43 10.45 39.99
CA ARG A 34 -44.32 9.34 39.66
C ARG A 34 -45.72 9.62 40.22
N PRO A 35 -46.79 9.53 39.44
CA PRO A 35 -48.13 9.29 39.97
C PRO A 35 -48.44 7.80 39.96
N THR A 36 -48.92 7.30 41.09
CA THR A 36 -49.57 6.00 41.24
C THR A 36 -50.99 6.09 40.67
N SER A 37 -51.30 5.29 39.65
CA SER A 37 -52.68 5.04 39.23
C SER A 37 -52.86 3.55 38.96
N SER A 38 -53.66 2.92 39.82
CA SER A 38 -54.16 1.56 39.71
C SER A 38 -55.09 1.39 38.51
N LEU A 39 -54.85 0.37 37.69
CA LEU A 39 -55.78 -0.10 36.66
C LEU A 39 -55.94 -1.63 36.75
N PRO A 40 -57.12 -2.17 36.37
CA PRO A 40 -57.53 -3.53 36.70
C PRO A 40 -56.82 -4.58 35.84
N ALA A 41 -56.56 -5.74 36.44
CA ALA A 41 -55.94 -6.89 35.79
C ALA A 41 -56.87 -7.50 34.73
N VAL A 42 -56.58 -7.22 33.45
CA VAL A 42 -57.15 -7.97 32.32
C VAL A 42 -56.33 -9.25 32.14
N ARG A 43 -56.96 -10.38 32.42
CA ARG A 43 -56.36 -11.72 32.33
C ARG A 43 -56.25 -12.14 30.86
N LEU A 44 -55.13 -11.84 30.21
CA LEU A 44 -54.83 -12.35 28.87
C LEU A 44 -54.52 -13.86 28.95
N ARG A 45 -55.36 -14.64 28.26
CA ARG A 45 -55.25 -16.10 28.14
C ARG A 45 -54.07 -16.40 27.21
N LEU A 46 -52.94 -16.79 27.79
CA LEU A 46 -51.74 -17.20 27.06
C LEU A 46 -52.03 -18.49 26.28
N THR A 47 -52.22 -18.38 24.97
CA THR A 47 -52.17 -19.54 24.08
C THR A 47 -50.72 -19.99 23.96
N ARG A 48 -50.47 -21.25 24.34
CA ARG A 48 -49.14 -21.86 24.34
C ARG A 48 -48.72 -22.11 22.89
N THR A 49 -48.03 -21.15 22.27
CA THR A 49 -47.32 -21.39 21.01
C THR A 49 -46.11 -22.25 21.32
N SER A 50 -46.16 -23.51 20.90
CA SER A 50 -45.02 -24.42 20.89
C SER A 50 -43.93 -23.81 20.00
N SER A 51 -42.97 -23.10 20.59
CA SER A 51 -41.77 -22.70 19.88
C SER A 51 -40.95 -23.97 19.62
N LEU A 52 -41.03 -24.49 18.40
CA LEU A 52 -40.06 -25.46 17.91
C LEU A 52 -38.71 -24.74 17.91
N VAL A 53 -37.91 -25.01 18.93
CA VAL A 53 -36.49 -24.65 18.95
C VAL A 53 -35.84 -25.52 17.87
N ALA A 54 -35.68 -24.95 16.68
CA ALA A 54 -34.79 -25.50 15.69
C ALA A 54 -33.39 -25.46 16.31
N SER A 55 -32.93 -26.62 16.81
CA SER A 55 -31.54 -26.81 17.18
C SER A 55 -30.75 -26.78 15.88
N ALA A 56 -30.35 -25.58 15.46
CA ALA A 56 -29.31 -25.43 14.46
C ALA A 56 -28.06 -26.05 15.09
N SER A 57 -27.78 -27.30 14.73
CA SER A 57 -26.49 -27.93 15.01
C SER A 57 -25.45 -27.09 14.30
N ALA A 58 -24.91 -26.10 15.02
CA ALA A 58 -23.77 -25.35 14.56
C ALA A 58 -22.68 -26.39 14.33
N SER A 59 -22.32 -26.61 13.06
CA SER A 59 -21.10 -27.34 12.76
C SER A 59 -19.98 -26.70 13.59
N PRO A 60 -19.08 -27.49 14.22
CA PRO A 60 -17.95 -26.89 14.91
C PRO A 60 -17.28 -25.89 13.96
N PRO A 61 -16.85 -24.72 14.47
CA PRO A 61 -16.21 -23.73 13.61
C PRO A 61 -15.14 -24.44 12.81
N ARG A 62 -15.22 -24.33 11.48
CA ARG A 62 -14.26 -24.99 10.60
C ARG A 62 -12.88 -24.50 11.04
N SER A 63 -12.05 -25.40 11.53
CA SER A 63 -10.69 -25.08 11.92
C SER A 63 -9.98 -24.51 10.69
N LEU A 64 -9.32 -23.36 10.86
CA LEU A 64 -8.52 -22.78 9.80
C LEU A 64 -7.36 -23.75 9.50
N ASP A 65 -7.30 -24.33 8.31
CA ASP A 65 -6.26 -25.32 7.97
C ASP A 65 -4.92 -24.66 7.61
N ALA A 66 -4.98 -23.48 6.99
CA ALA A 66 -3.81 -22.72 6.56
C ALA A 66 -4.05 -21.21 6.60
N LEU A 67 -2.98 -20.45 6.84
CA LEU A 67 -2.91 -19.01 6.62
C LEU A 67 -1.80 -18.68 5.62
N ILE A 68 -2.15 -17.92 4.60
CA ILE A 68 -1.24 -17.48 3.54
C ILE A 68 -1.11 -15.97 3.62
N PHE A 69 0.09 -15.47 3.86
CA PHE A 69 0.40 -14.05 3.87
C PHE A 69 0.85 -13.60 2.48
N ASP A 70 0.37 -12.45 2.01
CA ASP A 70 1.13 -11.72 1.00
C ASP A 70 2.40 -11.14 1.63
N CYS A 71 3.39 -10.79 0.81
CA CYS A 71 4.59 -10.09 1.25
C CYS A 71 4.33 -8.57 1.27
N ASP A 72 4.18 -7.98 0.09
CA ASP A 72 4.10 -6.54 -0.10
C ASP A 72 2.76 -5.99 0.40
N GLY A 73 2.77 -4.92 1.20
CA GLY A 73 1.57 -4.34 1.82
C GLY A 73 0.96 -5.17 2.96
N VAL A 74 1.45 -6.39 3.22
CA VAL A 74 0.93 -7.28 4.28
C VAL A 74 1.96 -7.61 5.33
N ILE A 75 3.12 -8.18 4.97
CA ILE A 75 4.21 -8.44 5.92
C ILE A 75 4.95 -7.15 6.23
N LEU A 76 5.16 -6.29 5.23
CA LEU A 76 5.81 -4.99 5.38
C LEU A 76 5.04 -3.91 4.63
N GLU A 77 5.28 -2.65 5.00
CA GLU A 77 4.89 -1.51 4.19
C GLU A 77 5.95 -1.27 3.11
N SER A 78 5.69 -1.70 1.87
CA SER A 78 6.71 -1.72 0.80
C SER A 78 6.55 -0.64 -0.26
N GLU A 79 5.42 0.07 -0.28
CA GLU A 79 5.15 1.10 -1.29
C GLU A 79 6.23 2.19 -1.27
N HIS A 80 6.44 2.82 -0.11
CA HIS A 80 7.39 3.91 0.04
C HIS A 80 8.83 3.46 -0.24
N LEU A 81 9.17 2.20 0.04
CA LEU A 81 10.48 1.61 -0.25
C LEU A 81 10.69 1.41 -1.75
N HIS A 82 9.66 0.96 -2.46
CA HIS A 82 9.71 0.86 -3.92
C HIS A 82 9.81 2.23 -4.59
N ARG A 83 9.04 3.21 -4.12
CA ARG A 83 9.10 4.60 -4.57
C ARG A 83 10.49 5.19 -4.35
N GLN A 84 11.04 5.03 -3.14
CA GLN A 84 12.41 5.43 -2.83
C GLN A 84 13.42 4.78 -3.79
N ALA A 85 13.33 3.47 -4.02
CA ALA A 85 14.24 2.77 -4.91
C ALA A 85 14.16 3.25 -6.37
N TYR A 86 12.98 3.64 -6.86
CA TYR A 86 12.84 4.29 -8.18
C TYR A 86 13.50 5.66 -8.21
N ASN A 87 13.19 6.52 -7.23
CA ASN A 87 13.74 7.87 -7.18
C ASN A 87 15.27 7.85 -7.03
N ASP A 88 15.81 6.94 -6.24
CA ASP A 88 17.25 6.71 -6.13
C ASP A 88 17.85 6.27 -7.48
N ALA A 89 17.15 5.43 -8.25
CA ALA A 89 17.60 5.01 -9.58
C ALA A 89 17.57 6.16 -10.59
N PHE A 90 16.50 6.95 -10.59
CA PHE A 90 16.37 8.13 -11.44
C PHE A 90 17.45 9.17 -11.12
N ALA A 91 17.72 9.41 -9.83
CA ALA A 91 18.82 10.28 -9.41
C ALA A 91 20.20 9.71 -9.80
N HIS A 92 20.42 8.41 -9.61
CA HIS A 92 21.68 7.75 -9.96
C HIS A 92 22.03 7.92 -11.44
N PHE A 93 21.06 7.63 -12.33
CA PHE A 93 21.23 7.74 -13.77
C PHE A 93 20.93 9.13 -14.33
N GLY A 94 20.51 10.09 -13.50
CA GLY A 94 20.12 11.42 -13.96
C GLY A 94 19.01 11.37 -15.03
N VAL A 95 17.98 10.55 -14.82
CA VAL A 95 16.84 10.39 -15.74
C VAL A 95 16.05 11.69 -15.79
N ARG A 96 15.84 12.27 -16.97
CA ARG A 96 15.19 13.57 -17.14
C ARG A 96 14.13 13.50 -18.26
N CYS A 97 12.86 13.74 -17.93
CA CYS A 97 11.75 13.73 -18.89
C CYS A 97 11.49 15.13 -19.48
N PRO A 98 11.19 15.27 -20.77
CA PRO A 98 10.67 16.52 -21.34
C PRO A 98 9.25 16.85 -20.83
N PRO A 99 8.81 18.12 -20.84
CA PRO A 99 9.59 19.34 -20.91
C PRO A 99 9.88 19.78 -19.48
N ALA A 100 10.74 19.07 -18.73
CA ALA A 100 11.08 19.49 -17.36
C ALA A 100 11.57 20.96 -17.39
N ALA A 101 10.82 21.84 -16.74
CA ALA A 101 11.08 23.28 -16.68
C ALA A 101 12.40 23.59 -15.95
N ASP A 102 12.87 22.65 -15.13
CA ASP A 102 14.19 22.64 -14.54
C ASP A 102 15.00 21.52 -15.17
N ALA A 103 15.85 21.89 -16.13
CA ALA A 103 16.64 20.94 -16.89
C ALA A 103 17.62 20.15 -16.02
N ASP A 104 17.85 20.55 -14.75
CA ASP A 104 18.86 19.93 -13.88
C ASP A 104 18.35 18.96 -12.82
N THR A 105 17.04 18.86 -12.64
CA THR A 105 16.46 17.97 -11.62
C THR A 105 16.10 16.59 -12.21
N PRO A 106 16.63 15.48 -11.66
CA PRO A 106 16.21 14.14 -12.06
C PRO A 106 14.72 13.91 -11.81
N LEU A 107 14.13 13.00 -12.59
CA LEU A 107 12.77 12.54 -12.42
C LEU A 107 12.53 12.10 -10.97
N TYR A 108 11.43 12.57 -10.42
CA TYR A 108 11.01 12.23 -9.07
C TYR A 108 9.52 11.90 -9.06
N TRP A 109 9.19 10.73 -8.55
CA TRP A 109 7.81 10.33 -8.27
C TRP A 109 7.51 10.62 -6.80
N ASP A 110 6.62 11.60 -6.58
CA ASP A 110 6.08 11.87 -5.26
C ASP A 110 5.11 10.78 -4.80
N GLU A 111 4.69 10.86 -3.54
CA GLU A 111 3.85 9.85 -2.91
C GLU A 111 2.46 9.77 -3.54
N ALA A 112 1.81 10.91 -3.79
CA ALA A 112 0.46 10.95 -4.35
C ALA A 112 0.42 10.39 -5.77
N PHE A 113 1.41 10.73 -6.60
CA PHE A 113 1.54 10.20 -7.94
C PHE A 113 1.84 8.70 -7.92
N TYR A 114 2.77 8.26 -7.07
CA TYR A 114 3.14 6.86 -7.03
C TYR A 114 2.01 5.97 -6.51
N ASP A 115 1.18 6.46 -5.59
CA ASP A 115 0.00 5.74 -5.09
C ASP A 115 -1.03 5.50 -6.23
N ASP A 116 -1.31 6.50 -7.08
CA ASP A 116 -2.14 6.28 -8.27
C ASP A 116 -1.48 5.31 -9.26
N LEU A 117 -0.18 5.50 -9.53
CA LEU A 117 0.57 4.68 -10.47
C LEU A 117 0.63 3.21 -10.02
N GLN A 118 0.79 2.93 -8.72
CA GLN A 118 0.83 1.57 -8.17
C GLN A 118 -0.46 0.82 -8.37
N ASN A 119 -1.60 1.49 -8.17
CA ASN A 119 -2.92 0.90 -8.30
C ASN A 119 -3.34 0.73 -9.77
N ARG A 120 -2.81 1.55 -10.67
CA ARG A 120 -3.18 1.53 -12.09
C ARG A 120 -2.36 0.57 -12.94
N ILE A 121 -1.05 0.48 -12.72
CA ILE A 121 -0.12 -0.23 -13.63
C ILE A 121 0.67 -1.30 -12.88
N GLY A 122 0.40 -2.58 -13.13
CA GLY A 122 1.16 -3.68 -12.51
C GLY A 122 2.58 -3.85 -13.10
N GLY A 123 3.55 -4.18 -12.24
CA GLY A 123 4.92 -4.51 -12.64
C GLY A 123 5.85 -3.31 -12.86
N GLY A 124 7.15 -3.50 -12.63
CA GLY A 124 8.11 -2.37 -12.63
C GLY A 124 8.45 -1.80 -14.01
N LYS A 125 8.81 -2.67 -14.98
CA LYS A 125 9.06 -2.23 -16.36
C LYS A 125 7.83 -1.58 -17.01
N PRO A 126 6.60 -2.15 -16.90
CA PRO A 126 5.38 -1.51 -17.41
C PRO A 126 5.12 -0.11 -16.84
N LYS A 127 5.39 0.13 -15.55
CA LYS A 127 5.26 1.47 -14.95
C LYS A 127 6.10 2.51 -15.66
N MET A 128 7.39 2.21 -15.87
CA MET A 128 8.29 3.12 -16.55
C MET A 128 7.90 3.33 -18.01
N ARG A 129 7.54 2.25 -18.74
CA ARG A 129 7.08 2.38 -20.13
C ARG A 129 5.82 3.23 -20.25
N TRP A 130 4.84 3.03 -19.36
CA TRP A 130 3.63 3.85 -19.33
C TRP A 130 3.98 5.32 -19.03
N TYR A 131 4.76 5.58 -17.98
CA TYR A 131 5.14 6.94 -17.62
C TYR A 131 5.88 7.68 -18.74
N PHE A 132 6.89 7.05 -19.35
CA PHE A 132 7.65 7.63 -20.47
C PHE A 132 6.82 7.77 -21.75
N GLY A 133 5.83 6.90 -21.96
CA GLY A 133 4.87 7.03 -23.05
C GLY A 133 3.99 8.28 -22.91
N GLU A 134 3.52 8.56 -21.70
CA GLU A 134 2.64 9.71 -21.41
C GLU A 134 3.42 11.03 -21.28
N ASN A 135 4.64 10.99 -20.76
CA ASN A 135 5.43 12.18 -20.40
C ASN A 135 6.65 12.40 -21.31
N GLY A 136 6.83 11.59 -22.34
CA GLY A 136 8.00 11.62 -23.20
C GLY A 136 9.18 10.82 -22.65
N TRP A 137 9.92 10.22 -23.59
CA TRP A 137 11.08 9.40 -23.26
C TRP A 137 12.24 10.25 -22.73
N PRO A 138 12.90 9.82 -21.64
CA PRO A 138 13.88 10.66 -20.96
C PRO A 138 15.28 10.58 -21.58
N THR A 139 16.08 11.60 -21.31
CA THR A 139 17.55 11.51 -21.39
C THR A 139 18.11 10.98 -20.07
N SER A 140 19.33 10.44 -20.09
CA SER A 140 20.01 9.92 -18.88
C SER A 140 21.52 9.75 -19.11
N LYS A 141 22.25 9.36 -18.07
CA LYS A 141 23.64 8.88 -18.18
C LYS A 141 23.78 7.56 -18.95
N ILE A 142 22.67 6.83 -19.19
CA ILE A 142 22.65 5.58 -19.96
C ILE A 142 22.55 5.91 -21.46
N LEU A 143 21.68 6.87 -21.80
CA LEU A 143 21.45 7.38 -23.15
C LEU A 143 21.38 8.90 -23.11
N GLU A 144 22.38 9.56 -23.70
CA GLU A 144 22.50 11.02 -23.71
C GLU A 144 21.32 11.71 -24.41
N THR A 145 20.79 11.06 -25.45
CA THR A 145 19.60 11.52 -26.18
C THR A 145 18.40 10.65 -25.84
N ALA A 146 17.20 11.24 -25.95
CA ALA A 146 15.96 10.52 -25.72
C ALA A 146 15.85 9.35 -26.73
N PRO A 147 15.55 8.12 -26.28
CA PRO A 147 15.55 6.95 -27.15
C PRO A 147 14.47 7.05 -28.22
N SER A 148 14.88 6.87 -29.48
CA SER A 148 14.01 6.90 -30.66
C SER A 148 13.61 5.50 -31.13
N SER A 149 14.42 4.47 -30.84
CA SER A 149 14.17 3.07 -31.20
C SER A 149 13.56 2.28 -30.04
N ASP A 150 12.78 1.24 -30.35
CA ASP A 150 12.22 0.36 -29.31
C ASP A 150 13.29 -0.44 -28.56
N GLU A 151 14.43 -0.72 -29.21
CA GLU A 151 15.56 -1.42 -28.59
C GLU A 151 16.25 -0.54 -27.53
N ASP A 152 16.47 0.75 -27.82
CA ASP A 152 17.05 1.68 -26.85
C ASP A 152 16.10 1.94 -25.68
N ARG A 153 14.80 2.02 -25.95
CA ARG A 153 13.73 2.12 -24.94
C ARG A 153 13.75 0.92 -23.99
N GLU A 154 13.86 -0.28 -24.54
CA GLU A 154 13.93 -1.51 -23.75
C GLU A 154 15.18 -1.54 -22.90
N LYS A 155 16.35 -1.26 -23.51
CA LYS A 155 17.63 -1.22 -22.81
C LYS A 155 17.63 -0.22 -21.65
N LEU A 156 17.07 0.97 -21.86
CA LEU A 156 16.97 1.99 -20.82
C LEU A 156 16.12 1.51 -19.64
N VAL A 157 14.92 1.00 -19.91
CA VAL A 157 13.99 0.49 -18.89
C VAL A 157 14.61 -0.68 -18.12
N ASP A 158 15.32 -1.57 -18.82
CA ASP A 158 15.96 -2.74 -18.22
C ASP A 158 17.07 -2.35 -17.26
N VAL A 159 17.98 -1.46 -17.68
CA VAL A 159 19.08 -0.99 -16.82
C VAL A 159 18.55 -0.28 -15.57
N ILE A 160 17.54 0.59 -15.72
CA ILE A 160 16.93 1.28 -14.57
C ILE A 160 16.24 0.27 -13.64
N GLN A 161 15.48 -0.68 -14.19
CA GLN A 161 14.77 -1.68 -13.40
C GLN A 161 15.73 -2.58 -12.62
N ASP A 162 16.82 -3.01 -13.23
CA ASP A 162 17.82 -3.88 -12.61
C ASP A 162 18.51 -3.16 -11.44
N TRP A 163 18.95 -1.91 -11.67
CA TRP A 163 19.56 -1.11 -10.62
C TRP A 163 18.58 -0.81 -9.48
N LYS A 164 17.34 -0.43 -9.80
CA LYS A 164 16.26 -0.22 -8.81
C LYS A 164 16.02 -1.47 -7.99
N THR A 165 16.09 -2.64 -8.60
CA THR A 165 15.92 -3.94 -7.92
C THR A 165 17.05 -4.17 -6.92
N GLU A 166 18.30 -3.92 -7.30
CA GLU A 166 19.43 -4.01 -6.36
C GLU A 166 19.36 -2.96 -5.24
N ARG A 167 18.90 -1.75 -5.56
CA ARG A 167 18.70 -0.71 -4.56
C ARG A 167 17.63 -1.09 -3.54
N TYR A 168 16.51 -1.64 -3.99
CA TYR A 168 15.46 -2.16 -3.10
C TYR A 168 16.01 -3.25 -2.17
N LYS A 169 16.78 -4.21 -2.71
CA LYS A 169 17.44 -5.24 -1.90
C LYS A 169 18.38 -4.64 -0.85
N ALA A 170 19.11 -3.57 -1.19
CA ALA A 170 19.99 -2.88 -0.26
C ALA A 170 19.21 -2.17 0.86
N ILE A 171 18.06 -1.57 0.54
CA ILE A 171 17.16 -0.97 1.55
C ILE A 171 16.67 -2.04 2.53
N ILE A 172 16.20 -3.19 2.05
CA ILE A 172 15.76 -4.30 2.92
C ILE A 172 16.90 -4.83 3.79
N LYS A 173 18.10 -5.01 3.21
CA LYS A 173 19.30 -5.49 3.93
C LYS A 173 19.86 -4.50 4.95
N SER A 174 19.45 -3.23 4.92
CA SER A 174 19.92 -2.23 5.88
C SER A 174 19.46 -2.52 7.31
N GLY A 175 18.43 -3.35 7.48
CA GLY A 175 17.85 -3.68 8.77
C GLY A 175 16.94 -2.58 9.35
N THR A 176 16.66 -1.51 8.60
CA THR A 176 15.76 -0.43 9.06
C THR A 176 14.29 -0.70 8.74
N VAL A 177 13.99 -1.74 7.97
CA VAL A 177 12.63 -2.10 7.55
C VAL A 177 12.09 -3.16 8.50
N GLU A 178 10.97 -2.86 9.13
CA GLU A 178 10.33 -3.73 10.11
C GLU A 178 9.04 -4.36 9.54
N PRO A 179 8.67 -5.57 9.98
CA PRO A 179 7.36 -6.12 9.70
C PRO A 179 6.23 -5.25 10.26
N ARG A 180 5.06 -5.29 9.62
CA ARG A 180 3.87 -4.59 10.11
C ARG A 180 3.49 -5.09 11.52
N PRO A 181 3.04 -4.19 12.41
CA PRO A 181 2.68 -4.57 13.78
C PRO A 181 1.69 -5.74 13.83
N GLY A 182 2.02 -6.75 14.63
CA GLY A 182 1.18 -7.93 14.83
C GLY A 182 1.38 -9.07 13.83
N VAL A 183 2.08 -8.85 12.70
CA VAL A 183 2.34 -9.92 11.70
C VAL A 183 3.11 -11.07 12.32
N LEU A 184 4.25 -10.79 12.98
CA LEU A 184 5.07 -11.83 13.59
C LEU A 184 4.32 -12.58 14.70
N ARG A 185 3.57 -11.85 15.53
CA ARG A 185 2.72 -12.43 16.58
C ARG A 185 1.70 -13.41 15.98
N LEU A 186 1.01 -12.99 14.92
CA LEU A 186 0.00 -13.82 14.24
C LEU A 186 0.64 -15.06 13.61
N MET A 187 1.82 -14.93 12.98
CA MET A 187 2.56 -16.07 12.43
C MET A 187 2.91 -17.09 13.53
N ASP A 188 3.35 -16.61 14.69
CA ASP A 188 3.70 -17.47 15.83
C ASP A 188 2.46 -18.17 16.42
N GLU A 189 1.34 -17.45 16.58
CA GLU A 189 0.05 -17.99 17.04
C GLU A 189 -0.48 -19.10 16.11
N VAL A 190 -0.44 -18.85 14.80
CA VAL A 190 -0.88 -19.80 13.76
C VAL A 190 -0.03 -21.06 13.80
N LYS A 191 1.29 -20.90 13.86
CA LYS A 191 2.22 -22.02 13.94
C LYS A 191 2.04 -22.81 15.24
N GLY A 192 1.84 -22.13 16.37
CA GLY A 192 1.56 -22.75 17.68
C GLY A 192 0.25 -23.53 17.72
N ALA A 193 -0.75 -23.13 16.92
CA ALA A 193 -2.01 -23.84 16.76
C ALA A 193 -1.94 -25.03 15.78
N GLY A 194 -0.77 -25.33 15.20
CA GLY A 194 -0.60 -26.41 14.23
C GLY A 194 -1.20 -26.13 12.85
N ILE A 195 -1.55 -24.86 12.59
CA ILE A 195 -2.11 -24.40 11.32
C ILE A 195 -0.97 -24.19 10.33
N LYS A 196 -1.20 -24.55 9.06
CA LYS A 196 -0.19 -24.38 8.00
C LYS A 196 0.07 -22.91 7.72
N LEU A 197 1.33 -22.53 7.59
CA LEU A 197 1.75 -21.15 7.37
C LEU A 197 2.53 -21.01 6.07
N ALA A 198 2.07 -20.12 5.19
CA ALA A 198 2.72 -19.86 3.92
C ALA A 198 2.82 -18.37 3.58
N VAL A 199 3.70 -18.04 2.65
CA VAL A 199 3.81 -16.70 2.04
C VAL A 199 3.59 -16.80 0.53
N CYS A 200 2.93 -15.80 -0.05
CA CYS A 200 2.54 -15.80 -1.44
C CYS A 200 2.66 -14.40 -2.05
N SER A 201 3.65 -14.18 -2.91
CA SER A 201 3.97 -12.86 -3.45
C SER A 201 4.25 -12.91 -4.96
N ALA A 202 3.82 -11.87 -5.68
CA ALA A 202 4.09 -11.72 -7.11
C ALA A 202 5.56 -11.35 -7.40
N ALA A 203 6.34 -10.98 -6.39
CA ALA A 203 7.75 -10.64 -6.53
C ALA A 203 8.60 -11.86 -6.92
N THR A 204 9.77 -11.63 -7.52
CA THR A 204 10.67 -12.72 -7.91
C THR A 204 11.09 -13.56 -6.69
N LYS A 205 11.38 -14.84 -6.90
CA LYS A 205 11.81 -15.76 -5.83
C LYS A 205 12.95 -15.18 -4.98
N SER A 206 13.97 -14.62 -5.63
CA SER A 206 15.12 -14.04 -4.93
C SER A 206 14.73 -12.82 -4.09
N SER A 207 13.79 -12.01 -4.55
CA SER A 207 13.27 -10.87 -3.78
C SER A 207 12.47 -11.34 -2.56
N VAL A 208 11.58 -12.33 -2.73
CA VAL A 208 10.77 -12.87 -1.62
C VAL A 208 11.67 -13.50 -0.56
N VAL A 209 12.64 -14.35 -0.96
CA VAL A 209 13.58 -14.97 -0.02
C VAL A 209 14.34 -13.90 0.76
N LEU A 210 14.90 -12.90 0.08
CA LEU A 210 15.63 -11.82 0.71
C LEU A 210 14.76 -11.04 1.70
N CYS A 211 13.52 -10.68 1.33
CA CYS A 211 12.60 -10.01 2.24
C CYS A 211 12.31 -10.87 3.47
N LEU A 212 11.92 -12.13 3.28
CA LEU A 212 11.52 -12.99 4.39
C LEU A 212 12.67 -13.32 5.35
N GLU A 213 13.88 -13.55 4.84
CA GLU A 213 15.05 -13.79 5.69
C GLU A 213 15.39 -12.58 6.57
N ASN A 214 15.28 -11.36 6.03
CA ASN A 214 15.60 -10.14 6.77
C ASN A 214 14.46 -9.71 7.71
N LEU A 215 13.20 -9.89 7.30
CA LEU A 215 12.03 -9.42 8.05
C LEU A 215 11.55 -10.41 9.12
N LEU A 216 11.53 -11.71 8.80
CA LEU A 216 11.05 -12.72 9.75
C LEU A 216 12.19 -13.28 10.62
N GLY A 217 13.42 -13.17 10.13
CA GLY A 217 14.56 -13.93 10.61
C GLY A 217 14.57 -15.37 10.09
N LEU A 218 15.75 -15.98 10.08
CA LEU A 218 15.96 -17.32 9.52
C LEU A 218 15.10 -18.40 10.19
N GLU A 219 14.85 -18.30 11.49
CA GLU A 219 14.04 -19.28 12.22
C GLU A 219 12.60 -19.33 11.70
N ARG A 220 11.92 -18.18 11.63
CA ARG A 220 10.54 -18.09 11.14
C ARG A 220 10.44 -18.39 9.66
N PHE A 221 11.39 -17.90 8.86
CA PHE A 221 11.45 -18.23 7.44
C PHE A 221 11.63 -19.74 7.20
N ASN A 222 12.45 -20.42 8.01
CA ASN A 222 12.57 -21.87 7.99
C ASN A 222 11.35 -22.59 8.55
N GLY A 223 10.56 -21.91 9.37
CA GLY A 223 9.31 -22.38 9.93
C GLY A 223 8.09 -22.33 9.01
N LEU A 224 8.18 -21.70 7.83
CA LEU A 224 7.09 -21.68 6.84
C LEU A 224 6.94 -23.06 6.19
N ASP A 225 5.70 -23.53 6.04
CA ASP A 225 5.40 -24.79 5.33
C ASP A 225 5.69 -24.68 3.83
N CYS A 226 5.42 -23.52 3.23
CA CYS A 226 5.82 -23.20 1.87
C CYS A 226 5.89 -21.69 1.63
N PHE A 227 6.53 -21.31 0.52
CA PHE A 227 6.35 -19.99 -0.05
C PHE A 227 6.21 -20.04 -1.56
N LEU A 228 5.46 -19.07 -2.05
CA LEU A 228 4.97 -18.92 -3.41
C LEU A 228 5.52 -17.59 -3.92
N ALA A 229 6.29 -17.64 -5.00
CA ALA A 229 6.96 -16.45 -5.54
C ALA A 229 6.92 -16.41 -7.06
N GLY A 230 6.87 -15.20 -7.61
CA GLY A 230 6.97 -14.89 -9.02
C GLY A 230 5.62 -14.71 -9.71
N ILE A 231 5.70 -14.39 -11.01
CA ILE A 231 4.57 -14.27 -11.92
C ILE A 231 4.65 -15.45 -12.89
N VAL A 232 3.68 -16.38 -12.83
CA VAL A 232 3.35 -17.22 -13.99
C VAL A 232 2.04 -16.70 -14.56
N LEU A 233 2.14 -16.12 -15.76
CA LEU A 233 1.01 -15.62 -16.55
C LEU A 233 0.30 -16.82 -17.18
N VAL A 234 -0.97 -17.05 -16.85
CA VAL A 234 -1.87 -17.88 -17.68
C VAL A 234 -3.15 -17.08 -17.90
N VAL A 235 -3.37 -16.68 -19.14
CA VAL A 235 -4.64 -16.15 -19.62
C VAL A 235 -5.66 -17.29 -19.60
N PHE A 236 -6.78 -17.13 -18.88
CA PHE A 236 -8.01 -17.82 -19.24
C PHE A 236 -9.14 -16.80 -19.34
N THR A 237 -9.70 -16.70 -20.55
CA THR A 237 -10.93 -15.98 -20.85
C THR A 237 -12.10 -16.68 -20.16
N SER A 238 -12.60 -16.11 -19.06
CA SER A 238 -14.04 -15.83 -18.85
C SER A 238 -14.31 -15.34 -17.43
N LEU A 239 -14.64 -14.06 -17.36
CA LEU A 239 -15.67 -13.45 -16.52
C LEU A 239 -15.81 -13.97 -15.07
N ILE A 240 -14.79 -13.75 -14.25
CA ILE A 240 -14.90 -13.35 -12.83
C ILE A 240 -13.61 -12.61 -12.49
N MET A 241 -13.76 -11.43 -11.90
CA MET A 241 -12.67 -10.50 -11.57
C MET A 241 -11.89 -10.99 -10.33
N PHE A 242 -11.24 -12.13 -10.47
CA PHE A 242 -10.10 -12.55 -9.65
C PHE A 242 -8.95 -12.78 -10.61
N THR A 243 -7.94 -11.92 -10.56
CA THR A 243 -6.65 -12.22 -11.19
C THR A 243 -6.09 -13.45 -10.48
N MET A 244 -6.24 -14.63 -11.10
CA MET A 244 -5.63 -15.85 -10.61
C MET A 244 -4.14 -15.79 -10.91
N VAL A 245 -3.35 -15.32 -9.95
CA VAL A 245 -1.88 -15.41 -10.02
C VAL A 245 -1.52 -16.88 -9.76
N VAL A 246 -1.03 -17.56 -10.79
CA VAL A 246 -0.47 -18.91 -10.62
C VAL A 246 0.91 -18.74 -10.01
N PHE A 247 1.02 -19.03 -8.73
CA PHE A 247 2.30 -19.04 -8.06
C PHE A 247 2.98 -20.39 -8.28
N ARG A 248 4.28 -20.37 -8.56
CA ARG A 248 5.08 -21.60 -8.52
C ARG A 248 5.26 -22.00 -7.07
N VAL A 249 4.66 -23.13 -6.69
CA VAL A 249 4.87 -23.74 -5.37
C VAL A 249 6.32 -24.20 -5.28
N PHE A 250 7.11 -23.49 -4.49
CA PHE A 250 8.43 -23.96 -4.11
C PHE A 250 8.27 -24.85 -2.88
N LYS A 251 8.20 -26.16 -3.12
CA LYS A 251 8.36 -27.14 -2.05
C LYS A 251 9.82 -27.07 -1.60
N LYS A 252 10.05 -26.76 -0.33
CA LYS A 252 11.38 -26.79 0.27
C LYS A 252 11.78 -28.27 0.35
N ASN A 253 12.68 -28.70 -0.53
CA ASN A 253 13.43 -29.94 -0.33
C ASN A 253 14.58 -29.63 0.63
#